data_AF-A0A2N4TYF7-F1
#
_entry.id   AF-A0A2N4TYF7-F1
#
_cell.length_a   1.000
_cell.length_b   1.000
_cell.length_c   1.000
_cell.angle_alpha   90.00
_cell.angle_beta   90.00
_cell.angle_gamma   90.00
#
_symmetry.space_group_name_H-M   'P 1'
#
loop_
_entity.id
_entity.type
_entity.pdbx_description
1 polymer ?
#
loop_
_entity_poly.entity_id
_entity_poly.type
_entity_poly.pdbx_seq_one_letter_code
_entity_poly.pdbx_strand_id
1 'polypeptide(L)'
;MSKTVSLPLPNEAAQAQSAHLFAMIADAIAGAGGWLPFDRYMELALYAPGLGYYSGGAAKFGRRVEDGGDFITAPELTPFFGRTMAHQIAQVLQALPEGQRHLLEFGAGTGKLAADILTELDALGARPDSYGIVELSGELRQRQQERLTALGPELGALARWHDTLPTPFTGVMVGNEVLDAMPVALWARRGGVWHQRGVMLDADNGLQWEDRLVDPSAVPAKLAALPGTADLVTESHEAAEGFIRSAGAALERGLLLLIDYGFPAAEYYHAQRANGTLMCHYRQHAHDDPFWLPGLQDITAHVDFSGIAQAGQEAGLELLGYTSQARFLLSAGVGELLMTLDPSDPMQFLPAANAVQKLLSEAEMGELFKAIALGKGIDAALPLAGFADADRSNRLG
;
A
#
# COMPACT_ATOMS: atom_id res chain seq x y z
N MET A 1 -22.59 15.23 12.66
CA MET A 1 -22.42 16.50 11.93
C MET A 1 -21.08 16.41 11.23
N SER A 2 -21.06 15.97 9.97
CA SER A 2 -19.84 15.96 9.17
C SER A 2 -19.38 17.40 9.03
N LYS A 3 -18.16 17.71 9.47
CA LYS A 3 -17.51 18.97 9.08
C LYS A 3 -17.36 18.87 7.58
N THR A 4 -18.16 19.62 6.82
CA THR A 4 -17.96 19.73 5.38
C THR A 4 -16.58 20.36 5.19
N VAL A 5 -15.58 19.53 4.95
CA VAL A 5 -14.25 20.00 4.56
C VAL A 5 -14.46 20.71 3.23
N SER A 6 -14.08 21.98 3.15
CA SER A 6 -14.14 22.73 1.90
C SER A 6 -13.06 22.20 0.96
N LEU A 7 -13.39 21.19 0.16
CA LEU A 7 -12.45 20.57 -0.76
C LEU A 7 -12.18 21.49 -1.96
N PRO A 8 -10.91 21.70 -2.36
CA PRO A 8 -10.55 22.63 -3.43
C PRO A 8 -11.02 22.13 -4.80
N LEU A 9 -11.72 22.95 -5.57
CA LEU A 9 -12.17 22.54 -6.91
C LEU A 9 -10.98 22.27 -7.85
N PRO A 10 -11.03 21.18 -8.65
CA PRO A 10 -10.06 20.94 -9.70
C PRO A 10 -10.34 21.82 -10.92
N ASN A 11 -9.39 21.88 -11.87
CA ASN A 11 -9.60 22.61 -13.13
C ASN A 11 -10.60 21.89 -14.05
N GLU A 12 -11.04 22.57 -15.12
CA GLU A 12 -12.06 22.05 -16.04
C GLU A 12 -11.67 20.72 -16.71
N ALA A 13 -10.39 20.52 -17.05
CA ALA A 13 -9.92 19.29 -17.68
C ALA A 13 -10.03 18.08 -16.73
N ALA A 14 -9.64 18.27 -15.47
CA ALA A 14 -9.79 17.26 -14.44
C ALA A 14 -11.27 16.99 -14.13
N GLN A 15 -12.11 18.02 -14.03
CA GLN A 15 -13.56 17.85 -13.87
C GLN A 15 -14.17 17.03 -15.01
N ALA A 16 -13.78 17.28 -16.26
CA ALA A 16 -14.25 16.52 -17.41
C ALA A 16 -13.80 15.05 -17.37
N GLN A 17 -12.57 14.77 -16.90
CA GLN A 17 -12.08 13.40 -16.73
C GLN A 17 -12.88 12.66 -15.65
N SER A 18 -13.14 13.32 -14.51
CA SER A 18 -13.96 12.76 -13.45
C SER A 18 -15.40 12.49 -13.91
N ALA A 19 -15.99 13.42 -14.69
CA ALA A 19 -17.31 13.23 -15.28
C ALA A 19 -17.37 12.04 -16.26
N HIS A 20 -16.29 11.79 -17.02
CA HIS A 20 -16.19 10.62 -17.90
C HIS A 20 -16.10 9.31 -17.09
N LEU A 21 -15.29 9.28 -16.02
CA LEU A 21 -15.24 8.10 -15.15
C LEU A 21 -16.57 7.87 -14.43
N PHE A 22 -17.21 8.94 -13.96
CA PHE A 22 -18.54 8.88 -13.38
C PHE A 22 -19.54 8.23 -14.34
N ALA A 23 -19.56 8.64 -15.62
CA ALA A 23 -20.45 8.05 -16.62
C ALA A 23 -20.17 6.55 -16.82
N MET A 24 -18.89 6.14 -16.84
CA MET A 24 -18.50 4.73 -16.91
C MET A 24 -19.00 3.93 -15.68
N ILE A 25 -18.90 4.51 -14.48
CA ILE A 25 -19.39 3.89 -13.24
C ILE A 25 -20.92 3.78 -13.28
N ALA A 26 -21.62 4.83 -13.72
CA ALA A 26 -23.07 4.84 -13.86
C ALA A 26 -23.56 3.76 -14.83
N ASP A 27 -22.89 3.60 -15.98
CA ASP A 27 -23.17 2.53 -16.94
C ASP A 27 -22.91 1.14 -16.34
N ALA A 28 -21.84 0.98 -15.56
CA ALA A 28 -21.54 -0.27 -14.87
C ALA A 28 -22.60 -0.62 -13.81
N ILE A 29 -23.09 0.37 -13.06
CA ILE A 29 -24.21 0.21 -12.11
C ILE A 29 -25.47 -0.23 -12.86
N ALA A 30 -25.83 0.45 -13.94
CA ALA A 30 -27.00 0.10 -14.75
C ALA A 30 -26.89 -1.33 -15.33
N GLY A 31 -25.72 -1.68 -15.89
CA GLY A 31 -25.44 -3.01 -16.44
C GLY A 31 -25.48 -4.14 -15.40
N ALA A 32 -25.20 -3.84 -14.13
CA ALA A 32 -25.26 -4.78 -13.01
C ALA A 32 -26.64 -4.87 -12.35
N GLY A 33 -27.68 -4.26 -12.92
CA GLY A 33 -29.03 -4.26 -12.35
C GLY A 33 -29.23 -3.22 -11.24
N GLY A 34 -28.53 -2.09 -11.33
CA GLY A 34 -28.73 -0.91 -10.50
C GLY A 34 -27.88 -0.85 -9.23
N TRP A 35 -26.87 -1.72 -9.08
CA TRP A 35 -25.99 -1.73 -7.90
C TRP A 35 -24.67 -2.42 -8.20
N LEU A 36 -23.59 -1.89 -7.63
CA LEU A 36 -22.27 -2.52 -7.62
C LEU A 36 -21.82 -2.79 -6.19
N PRO A 37 -21.13 -3.91 -5.92
CA PRO A 37 -20.39 -4.05 -4.68
C PRO A 37 -19.26 -3.00 -4.63
N PHE A 38 -18.89 -2.56 -3.42
CA PHE A 38 -17.96 -1.43 -3.26
C PHE A 38 -16.55 -1.73 -3.79
N ASP A 39 -16.09 -2.97 -3.71
CA ASP A 39 -14.82 -3.41 -4.31
C ASP A 39 -14.78 -3.12 -5.82
N ARG A 40 -15.87 -3.40 -6.54
CA ARG A 40 -15.96 -3.11 -7.97
C ARG A 40 -16.02 -1.61 -8.26
N TYR A 41 -16.70 -0.84 -7.40
CA TYR A 41 -16.68 0.62 -7.50
C TYR A 41 -15.25 1.17 -7.31
N MET A 42 -14.57 0.75 -6.24
CA MET A 42 -13.22 1.16 -5.88
C MET A 42 -12.22 0.77 -6.98
N GLU A 43 -12.35 -0.42 -7.54
CA GLU A 43 -11.55 -0.86 -8.70
C GLU A 43 -11.71 0.08 -9.91
N LEU A 44 -12.93 0.48 -10.26
CA LEU A 44 -13.16 1.43 -11.35
C LEU A 44 -12.62 2.82 -11.01
N ALA A 45 -12.92 3.32 -9.80
CA ALA A 45 -12.49 4.63 -9.34
C ALA A 45 -10.96 4.78 -9.35
N LEU A 46 -10.24 3.72 -8.97
CA LEU A 46 -8.78 3.74 -8.84
C LEU A 46 -8.04 3.25 -10.09
N TYR A 47 -8.56 2.24 -10.79
CA TYR A 47 -7.80 1.49 -11.78
C TYR A 47 -8.46 1.39 -13.17
N ALA A 48 -9.59 2.06 -13.42
CA ALA A 48 -10.18 2.09 -14.75
C ALA A 48 -9.13 2.58 -15.79
N PRO A 49 -8.86 1.80 -16.86
CA PRO A 49 -7.81 2.16 -17.82
C PRO A 49 -8.00 3.57 -18.40
N GLY A 50 -6.99 4.43 -18.21
CA GLY A 50 -6.99 5.82 -18.69
C GLY A 50 -7.81 6.82 -17.87
N LEU A 51 -8.64 6.37 -16.92
CA LEU A 51 -9.57 7.24 -16.17
C LEU A 51 -9.44 7.14 -14.65
N GLY A 52 -9.17 5.95 -14.12
CA GLY A 52 -9.05 5.72 -12.68
C GLY A 52 -7.87 6.48 -12.09
N TYR A 53 -7.90 6.72 -10.78
CA TYR A 53 -6.88 7.52 -10.08
C TYR A 53 -5.45 7.09 -10.42
N TYR A 54 -5.08 5.82 -10.25
CA TYR A 54 -3.75 5.27 -10.52
C TYR A 54 -3.46 5.02 -12.02
N SER A 55 -4.51 4.83 -12.83
CA SER A 55 -4.39 4.44 -14.25
C SER A 55 -4.70 5.57 -15.26
N GLY A 56 -5.06 6.76 -14.78
CA GLY A 56 -5.38 7.94 -15.57
C GLY A 56 -4.22 8.93 -15.64
N GLY A 57 -4.11 9.63 -16.77
CA GLY A 57 -3.12 10.71 -16.98
C GLY A 57 -3.38 11.99 -16.16
N ALA A 58 -4.14 11.87 -15.08
CA ALA A 58 -4.49 12.96 -14.15
C ALA A 58 -3.28 13.42 -13.33
N ALA A 59 -2.13 12.74 -13.40
CA ALA A 59 -0.89 13.19 -12.78
C ALA A 59 -0.30 14.48 -13.41
N LYS A 60 -0.99 15.09 -14.38
CA LYS A 60 -0.86 16.54 -14.66
C LYS A 60 -1.29 17.43 -13.49
N PHE A 61 -2.02 16.90 -12.51
CA PHE A 61 -2.62 17.66 -11.42
C PHE A 61 -2.44 16.92 -10.09
N GLY A 62 -1.66 17.49 -9.15
CA GLY A 62 -1.79 17.12 -7.74
C GLY A 62 -1.15 15.81 -7.26
N ARG A 63 -0.06 15.33 -7.87
CA ARG A 63 0.77 14.25 -7.27
C ARG A 63 2.13 14.70 -6.71
N ARG A 64 2.50 15.95 -6.93
CA ARG A 64 3.67 16.56 -6.28
C ARG A 64 3.18 17.48 -5.19
N VAL A 65 3.80 17.47 -4.02
CA VAL A 65 3.49 18.42 -2.94
C VAL A 65 3.52 19.88 -3.44
N GLU A 66 4.48 20.16 -4.32
CA GLU A 66 4.67 21.44 -5.02
C GLU A 66 3.56 21.80 -6.04
N ASP A 67 2.79 20.81 -6.51
CA ASP A 67 1.66 20.97 -7.46
C ASP A 67 0.29 20.58 -6.84
N GLY A 68 0.20 20.41 -5.51
CA GLY A 68 -1.03 20.03 -4.79
C GLY A 68 -1.25 18.52 -4.59
N GLY A 69 -0.16 17.77 -4.37
CA GLY A 69 -0.11 16.34 -3.97
C GLY A 69 -1.23 15.90 -3.04
N ASP A 70 -1.86 14.74 -3.28
CA ASP A 70 -2.92 14.24 -2.39
C ASP A 70 -2.40 13.82 -1.01
N PHE A 71 -1.22 13.19 -0.94
CA PHE A 71 -0.53 12.82 0.31
C PHE A 71 0.99 12.67 0.10
N ILE A 72 1.73 12.51 1.19
CA ILE A 72 3.19 12.33 1.20
C ILE A 72 3.51 10.94 1.76
N THR A 73 4.17 10.10 0.97
CA THR A 73 4.60 8.75 1.38
C THR A 73 5.98 8.78 2.04
N ALA A 74 6.32 7.71 2.78
CA ALA A 74 7.61 7.60 3.47
C ALA A 74 8.83 7.79 2.55
N PRO A 75 8.87 7.22 1.32
CA PRO A 75 9.96 7.47 0.39
C PRO A 75 10.13 8.95 0.03
N GLU A 76 9.06 9.73 -0.10
CA GLU A 76 9.15 11.15 -0.49
C GLU A 76 9.62 12.06 0.65
N LEU A 77 9.52 11.61 1.92
CA LEU A 77 9.99 12.38 3.08
C LEU A 77 11.51 12.44 3.17
N THR A 78 12.18 11.31 2.94
CA THR A 78 13.63 11.19 3.16
C THR A 78 14.24 9.95 2.50
N PRO A 79 15.46 10.05 1.93
CA PRO A 79 16.17 8.87 1.42
C PRO A 79 16.51 7.86 2.52
N PHE A 80 16.54 8.27 3.80
CA PHE A 80 16.84 7.36 4.91
C PHE A 80 15.86 6.20 5.02
N PHE A 81 14.61 6.36 4.57
CA PHE A 81 13.65 5.25 4.50
C PHE A 81 14.12 4.14 3.54
N GLY A 82 14.39 4.49 2.28
CA GLY A 82 14.86 3.54 1.27
C GLY A 82 16.23 2.93 1.59
N ARG A 83 17.14 3.73 2.15
CA ARG A 83 18.44 3.25 2.64
C ARG A 83 18.27 2.21 3.76
N THR A 84 17.37 2.46 4.71
CA THR A 84 17.10 1.50 5.80
C THR A 84 16.49 0.21 5.28
N MET A 85 15.55 0.29 4.32
CA MET A 85 15.01 -0.90 3.65
C MET A 85 16.12 -1.67 2.92
N ALA A 86 17.05 -0.99 2.26
CA ALA A 86 18.18 -1.62 1.58
C ALA A 86 19.07 -2.44 2.54
N HIS A 87 19.27 -2.01 3.79
CA HIS A 87 20.02 -2.78 4.79
C HIS A 87 19.34 -4.11 5.09
N GLN A 88 18.01 -4.12 5.25
CA GLN A 88 17.25 -5.37 5.41
C GLN A 88 17.29 -6.23 4.14
N ILE A 89 17.14 -5.63 2.97
CA ILE A 89 17.15 -6.34 1.69
C ILE A 89 18.52 -6.97 1.43
N ALA A 90 19.61 -6.28 1.76
CA ALA A 90 20.98 -6.76 1.58
C ALA A 90 21.23 -8.09 2.32
N GLN A 91 20.70 -8.24 3.54
CA GLN A 91 20.84 -9.48 4.33
C GLN A 91 20.29 -10.70 3.58
N VAL A 92 19.17 -10.53 2.88
CA VAL A 92 18.55 -11.61 2.09
C VAL A 92 19.32 -11.83 0.79
N LEU A 93 19.60 -10.76 0.03
CA LEU A 93 20.28 -10.88 -1.26
C LEU A 93 21.68 -11.50 -1.12
N GLN A 94 22.42 -11.17 -0.07
CA GLN A 94 23.75 -11.71 0.18
C GLN A 94 23.73 -13.21 0.54
N ALA A 95 22.63 -13.71 1.12
CA ALA A 95 22.44 -15.13 1.38
C ALA A 95 21.98 -15.92 0.15
N LEU A 96 21.52 -15.23 -0.90
CA LEU A 96 21.17 -15.85 -2.18
C LEU A 96 22.40 -16.01 -3.08
N PRO A 97 22.44 -17.09 -3.89
CA PRO A 97 23.49 -17.28 -4.89
C PRO A 97 23.57 -16.09 -5.85
N GLU A 98 24.78 -15.75 -6.28
CA GLU A 98 24.99 -14.81 -7.38
C GLU A 98 24.28 -15.30 -8.66
N GLY A 99 23.68 -14.38 -9.42
CA GLY A 99 22.85 -14.70 -10.57
C GLY A 99 21.39 -15.04 -10.22
N GLN A 100 20.99 -14.98 -8.95
CA GLN A 100 19.62 -15.20 -8.46
C GLN A 100 19.13 -14.10 -7.51
N ARG A 101 19.86 -12.97 -7.43
CA ARG A 101 19.58 -11.85 -6.52
C ARG A 101 18.68 -10.84 -7.19
N HIS A 102 17.42 -11.20 -7.41
CA HIS A 102 16.46 -10.30 -8.03
C HIS A 102 15.71 -9.49 -6.97
N LEU A 103 15.45 -8.22 -7.25
CA LEU A 103 14.57 -7.37 -6.47
C LEU A 103 13.35 -7.04 -7.33
N LEU A 104 12.15 -7.05 -6.76
CA LEU A 104 10.90 -6.71 -7.45
C LEU A 104 10.10 -5.76 -6.57
N GLU A 105 9.76 -4.58 -7.08
CA GLU A 105 8.91 -3.62 -6.38
C GLU A 105 7.52 -3.56 -7.03
N PHE A 106 6.48 -3.70 -6.22
CA PHE A 106 5.10 -3.47 -6.64
C PHE A 106 4.76 -2.00 -6.42
N GLY A 107 4.22 -1.33 -7.44
CA GLY A 107 3.74 0.05 -7.30
C GLY A 107 4.83 1.04 -6.86
N ALA A 108 5.94 1.13 -7.62
CA ALA A 108 7.12 1.92 -7.24
C ALA A 108 6.92 3.46 -7.21
N GLY A 109 5.69 3.95 -7.38
CA GLY A 109 5.34 5.36 -7.36
C GLY A 109 6.23 6.19 -8.29
N THR A 110 6.94 7.16 -7.75
CA THR A 110 7.83 8.05 -8.52
C THR A 110 9.19 7.44 -8.87
N GLY A 111 9.43 6.20 -8.45
CA GLY A 111 10.71 5.50 -8.50
C GLY A 111 11.71 5.95 -7.43
N LYS A 112 11.31 6.82 -6.48
CA LYS A 112 12.21 7.34 -5.45
C LYS A 112 12.73 6.24 -4.54
N LEU A 113 11.84 5.35 -4.07
CA LEU A 113 12.22 4.21 -3.24
C LEU A 113 13.20 3.29 -3.97
N ALA A 114 12.90 2.93 -5.23
CA ALA A 114 13.79 2.16 -6.09
C ALA A 114 15.20 2.77 -6.21
N ALA A 115 15.27 4.08 -6.44
CA ALA A 115 16.54 4.79 -6.54
C ALA A 115 17.34 4.75 -5.23
N ASP A 116 16.68 5.06 -4.11
CA ASP A 116 17.33 5.08 -2.80
C ASP A 116 17.79 3.67 -2.39
N ILE A 117 17.01 2.61 -2.68
CA ILE A 117 17.39 1.22 -2.42
C ILE A 117 18.58 0.80 -3.30
N LEU A 118 18.52 1.04 -4.62
CA LEU A 118 19.59 0.62 -5.54
C LEU A 118 20.92 1.28 -5.21
N THR A 119 20.92 2.58 -4.90
CA THR A 119 22.13 3.31 -4.53
C THR A 119 22.72 2.79 -3.22
N GLU A 120 21.90 2.52 -2.20
CA GLU A 120 22.41 1.99 -0.94
C GLU A 120 22.88 0.54 -1.05
N LEU A 121 22.16 -0.33 -1.79
CA LEU A 121 22.61 -1.70 -2.04
C LEU A 121 23.95 -1.76 -2.76
N ASP A 122 24.19 -0.84 -3.69
CA ASP A 122 25.49 -0.71 -4.36
C ASP A 122 26.59 -0.33 -3.37
N ALA A 123 26.34 0.67 -2.51
CA ALA A 123 27.27 1.11 -1.48
C ALA A 123 27.59 0.00 -0.45
N LEU A 124 26.63 -0.87 -0.16
CA LEU A 124 26.79 -2.04 0.71
C LEU A 124 27.51 -3.23 0.05
N GLY A 125 27.83 -3.15 -1.26
CA GLY A 125 28.36 -4.29 -2.01
C GLY A 125 27.35 -5.44 -2.16
N ALA A 126 26.05 -5.13 -2.09
CA ALA A 126 24.93 -6.05 -2.16
C ALA A 126 24.07 -5.82 -3.42
N ARG A 127 24.69 -5.34 -4.51
CA ARG A 127 24.04 -5.04 -5.79
C ARG A 127 23.21 -6.24 -6.28
N PRO A 128 21.92 -6.06 -6.63
CA PRO A 128 21.10 -7.12 -7.20
C PRO A 128 21.47 -7.41 -8.66
N ASP A 129 21.10 -8.59 -9.15
CA ASP A 129 21.22 -8.98 -10.56
C ASP A 129 20.18 -8.24 -11.44
N SER A 130 19.03 -7.88 -10.87
CA SER A 130 18.02 -7.03 -11.51
C SER A 130 17.11 -6.34 -10.50
N TYR A 131 16.54 -5.21 -10.91
CA TYR A 131 15.47 -4.51 -10.20
C TYR A 131 14.22 -4.45 -11.08
N GLY A 132 13.25 -5.32 -10.82
CA GLY A 132 11.95 -5.32 -11.47
C GLY A 132 10.99 -4.32 -10.83
N ILE A 133 10.15 -3.69 -11.62
CA ILE A 133 8.99 -2.90 -11.16
C ILE A 133 7.73 -3.46 -11.83
N VAL A 134 6.72 -3.81 -11.03
CA VAL A 134 5.37 -4.10 -11.51
C VAL A 134 4.55 -2.81 -11.40
N GLU A 135 4.23 -2.22 -12.55
CA GLU A 135 3.55 -0.93 -12.64
C GLU A 135 2.41 -0.97 -13.65
N LEU A 136 1.20 -0.63 -13.19
CA LEU A 136 -0.02 -0.58 -14.00
C LEU A 136 -0.15 0.77 -14.74
N SER A 137 0.51 1.81 -14.23
CA SER A 137 0.47 3.18 -14.77
C SER A 137 1.59 3.42 -15.78
N GLY A 138 1.23 3.63 -17.06
CA GLY A 138 2.20 3.98 -18.11
C GLY A 138 2.94 5.30 -17.84
N GLU A 139 2.33 6.24 -17.13
CA GLU A 139 2.95 7.53 -16.78
C GLU A 139 3.99 7.38 -15.67
N LEU A 140 3.67 6.68 -14.58
CA LEU A 140 4.62 6.41 -13.52
C LEU A 140 5.82 5.61 -14.04
N ARG A 141 5.58 4.67 -14.97
CA ARG A 141 6.63 3.93 -15.67
C ARG A 141 7.64 4.86 -16.35
N GLN A 142 7.19 5.89 -17.07
CA GLN A 142 8.10 6.86 -17.69
C GLN A 142 8.93 7.61 -16.64
N ARG A 143 8.29 8.11 -15.58
CA ARG A 143 8.98 8.85 -14.51
C ARG A 143 10.01 7.99 -13.78
N GLN A 144 9.67 6.72 -13.52
CA GLN A 144 10.58 5.73 -12.94
C GLN A 144 11.78 5.50 -13.86
N GLN A 145 11.56 5.35 -15.18
CA GLN A 145 12.63 5.17 -16.16
C GLN A 145 13.61 6.34 -16.17
N GLU A 146 13.10 7.57 -16.20
CA GLU A 146 13.93 8.79 -16.15
C GLU A 146 14.78 8.83 -14.87
N ARG A 147 14.16 8.55 -13.72
CA ARG A 147 14.85 8.56 -12.42
C ARG A 147 15.92 7.47 -12.31
N LEU A 148 15.61 6.24 -12.70
CA LEU A 148 16.55 5.12 -12.60
C LEU A 148 17.68 5.23 -13.63
N THR A 149 17.40 5.76 -14.83
CA THR A 149 18.45 6.06 -15.82
C THR A 149 19.43 7.11 -15.30
N ALA A 150 18.94 8.09 -14.53
CA ALA A 150 19.78 9.14 -13.93
C ALA A 150 20.77 8.63 -12.86
N LEU A 151 20.65 7.38 -12.39
CA LEU A 151 21.63 6.74 -11.50
C LEU A 151 22.93 6.35 -12.21
N GLY A 152 22.96 6.43 -13.55
CA GLY A 152 24.12 6.08 -14.36
C GLY A 152 24.00 4.71 -15.02
N PRO A 153 24.92 4.39 -15.95
CA PRO A 153 24.80 3.23 -16.84
C PRO A 153 24.85 1.89 -16.11
N GLU A 154 25.53 1.79 -14.97
CA GLU A 154 25.62 0.54 -14.22
C GLU A 154 24.31 0.22 -13.47
N LEU A 155 23.83 1.13 -12.63
CA LEU A 155 22.62 0.92 -11.83
C LEU A 155 21.34 1.02 -12.67
N GLY A 156 21.28 1.97 -13.60
CA GLY A 156 20.13 2.13 -14.49
C GLY A 156 19.91 0.90 -15.39
N ALA A 157 20.97 0.18 -15.77
CA ALA A 157 20.87 -1.03 -16.57
C ALA A 157 20.26 -2.24 -15.82
N LEU A 158 20.12 -2.17 -14.49
CA LEU A 158 19.47 -3.22 -13.69
C LEU A 158 17.94 -3.15 -13.75
N ALA A 159 17.39 -1.98 -14.06
CA ALA A 159 15.96 -1.73 -14.02
C ALA A 159 15.19 -2.49 -15.12
N ARG A 160 14.08 -3.13 -14.75
CA ARG A 160 13.17 -3.86 -15.64
C ARG A 160 11.74 -3.49 -15.25
N TRP A 161 10.87 -3.31 -16.24
CA TRP A 161 9.44 -3.08 -16.01
C TRP A 161 8.64 -4.28 -16.48
N HIS A 162 7.69 -4.70 -15.65
CA HIS A 162 6.84 -5.85 -15.89
C HIS A 162 5.37 -5.43 -15.88
N ASP A 163 4.60 -5.97 -16.82
CA ASP A 163 3.15 -5.79 -16.85
C ASP A 163 2.44 -6.78 -15.90
N THR A 164 3.11 -7.89 -15.57
CA THR A 164 2.62 -8.94 -14.67
C THR A 164 3.73 -9.41 -13.75
N LEU A 165 3.35 -10.05 -12.63
CA LEU A 165 4.29 -10.67 -11.70
C LEU A 165 5.12 -11.75 -12.42
N PRO A 166 6.47 -11.63 -12.45
CA PRO A 166 7.33 -12.69 -12.97
C PRO A 166 7.17 -13.98 -12.17
N THR A 167 7.04 -15.12 -12.85
CA THR A 167 6.92 -16.44 -12.23
C THR A 167 7.73 -17.49 -13.01
N PRO A 168 8.51 -18.35 -12.33
CA PRO A 168 8.84 -18.29 -10.89
C PRO A 168 9.74 -17.10 -10.53
N PHE A 169 9.85 -16.78 -9.24
CA PHE A 169 10.69 -15.69 -8.73
C PHE A 169 11.58 -16.16 -7.57
N THR A 170 12.87 -15.83 -7.63
CA THR A 170 13.82 -15.96 -6.52
C THR A 170 14.42 -14.59 -6.24
N GLY A 171 14.38 -14.13 -5.00
CA GLY A 171 14.82 -12.79 -4.66
C GLY A 171 14.00 -12.13 -3.56
N VAL A 172 14.01 -10.80 -3.54
CA VAL A 172 13.20 -10.01 -2.62
C VAL A 172 12.10 -9.30 -3.39
N MET A 173 10.86 -9.41 -2.92
CA MET A 173 9.72 -8.63 -3.37
C MET A 173 9.41 -7.55 -2.33
N VAL A 174 9.13 -6.34 -2.76
CA VAL A 174 8.85 -5.18 -1.90
C VAL A 174 7.54 -4.52 -2.31
N GLY A 175 6.73 -4.12 -1.32
CA GLY A 175 5.60 -3.22 -1.52
C GLY A 175 5.54 -2.20 -0.39
N ASN A 176 5.42 -0.92 -0.73
CA ASN A 176 5.22 0.17 0.22
C ASN A 176 3.93 0.90 -0.13
N GLU A 177 2.94 0.89 0.77
CA GLU A 177 1.64 1.55 0.55
C GLU A 177 1.00 1.05 -0.75
N VAL A 178 0.85 -0.27 -0.83
CA VAL A 178 0.28 -0.97 -2.00
C VAL A 178 -0.97 -1.74 -1.59
N LEU A 179 -1.01 -2.26 -0.36
CA LEU A 179 -2.11 -3.08 0.12
C LEU A 179 -3.33 -2.22 0.43
N ASP A 180 -3.12 -1.02 0.97
CA ASP A 180 -4.19 -0.09 1.37
C ASP A 180 -5.02 0.43 0.19
N ALA A 181 -4.40 0.52 -0.99
CA ALA A 181 -5.05 0.93 -2.23
C ALA A 181 -5.80 -0.22 -2.93
N MET A 182 -5.65 -1.47 -2.48
CA MET A 182 -6.35 -2.59 -3.11
C MET A 182 -7.85 -2.56 -2.80
N PRO A 183 -8.72 -2.90 -3.78
CA PRO A 183 -10.16 -2.83 -3.58
C PRO A 183 -10.65 -3.66 -2.39
N VAL A 184 -11.46 -3.03 -1.53
CA VAL A 184 -12.10 -3.68 -0.38
C VAL A 184 -13.61 -3.83 -0.59
N ALA A 185 -14.18 -4.93 -0.08
CA ALA A 185 -15.64 -5.03 0.04
C ALA A 185 -16.07 -4.45 1.39
N LEU A 186 -17.24 -3.81 1.41
CA LEU A 186 -17.82 -3.24 2.63
C LEU A 186 -18.96 -4.10 3.15
N TRP A 187 -18.98 -4.31 4.46
CA TRP A 187 -19.97 -5.11 5.15
C TRP A 187 -20.60 -4.30 6.27
N ALA A 188 -21.93 -4.24 6.28
CA ALA A 188 -22.70 -3.54 7.29
C ALA A 188 -23.48 -4.54 8.14
N ARG A 189 -23.20 -4.58 9.45
CA ARG A 189 -24.06 -5.27 10.41
C ARG A 189 -25.09 -4.29 10.94
N ARG A 190 -26.37 -4.59 10.76
CA ARG A 190 -27.51 -3.78 11.22
C ARG A 190 -28.45 -4.65 12.04
N GLY A 191 -28.62 -4.34 13.31
CA GLY A 191 -29.47 -5.14 14.21
C GLY A 191 -29.07 -6.63 14.26
N GLY A 192 -27.77 -6.92 14.17
CA GLY A 192 -27.24 -8.28 14.15
C GLY A 192 -27.29 -9.01 12.79
N VAL A 193 -27.82 -8.37 11.73
CA VAL A 193 -27.91 -8.94 10.39
C VAL A 193 -26.88 -8.30 9.47
N TRP A 194 -26.11 -9.13 8.75
CA TRP A 194 -25.11 -8.68 7.80
C TRP A 194 -25.72 -8.33 6.45
N HIS A 195 -25.23 -7.24 5.90
CA HIS A 195 -25.50 -6.74 4.56
C HIS A 195 -24.18 -6.50 3.87
N GLN A 196 -24.13 -6.67 2.55
CA GLN A 196 -23.04 -6.15 1.75
C GLN A 196 -23.37 -4.72 1.37
N ARG A 197 -22.47 -3.79 1.67
CA ARG A 197 -22.59 -2.39 1.30
C ARG A 197 -21.97 -2.18 -0.07
N GLY A 198 -22.76 -1.59 -0.96
CA GLY A 198 -22.34 -1.24 -2.30
C GLY A 198 -22.82 0.14 -2.69
N VAL A 199 -22.83 0.39 -4.00
CA VAL A 199 -23.06 1.70 -4.60
C VAL A 199 -24.20 1.61 -5.61
N MET A 200 -25.10 2.58 -5.57
CA MET A 200 -26.16 2.76 -6.57
C MET A 200 -26.29 4.22 -6.97
N LEU A 201 -27.14 4.50 -7.96
CA LEU A 201 -27.54 5.87 -8.30
C LEU A 201 -28.80 6.27 -7.51
N ASP A 202 -28.83 7.50 -7.01
CA ASP A 202 -30.01 8.12 -6.40
C ASP A 202 -30.99 8.68 -7.47
N ALA A 203 -32.05 9.35 -7.01
CA ALA A 203 -33.07 9.93 -7.90
C ALA A 203 -32.56 11.11 -8.76
N ASP A 204 -31.47 11.76 -8.35
CA ASP A 204 -30.83 12.87 -9.04
C ASP A 204 -29.61 12.42 -9.87
N ASN A 205 -29.43 11.10 -10.02
CA ASN A 205 -28.25 10.45 -10.62
C ASN A 205 -26.95 10.74 -9.86
N GLY A 206 -26.99 10.95 -8.55
CA GLY A 206 -25.81 10.95 -7.68
C GLY A 206 -25.42 9.52 -7.24
N LEU A 207 -24.14 9.28 -6.94
CA LEU A 207 -23.71 8.03 -6.32
C LEU A 207 -24.09 8.02 -4.84
N GLN A 208 -24.64 6.92 -4.35
CA GLN A 208 -24.98 6.74 -2.94
C GLN A 208 -24.71 5.31 -2.46
N TRP A 209 -24.54 5.19 -1.13
CA TRP A 209 -24.44 3.91 -0.45
C TRP A 209 -25.77 3.15 -0.49
N GLU A 210 -25.70 1.83 -0.69
CA GLU A 210 -26.85 0.93 -0.56
C GLU A 210 -26.44 -0.40 0.07
N ASP A 211 -27.09 -0.75 1.19
CA ASP A 211 -26.87 -1.99 1.93
C ASP A 211 -27.82 -3.08 1.41
N ARG A 212 -27.29 -4.16 0.85
CA ARG A 212 -28.09 -5.32 0.39
C ARG A 212 -27.97 -6.49 1.35
N LEU A 213 -29.12 -7.05 1.73
CA LEU A 213 -29.15 -8.27 2.53
C LEU A 213 -28.47 -9.41 1.77
N VAL A 214 -27.61 -10.14 2.47
CA VAL A 214 -26.90 -11.31 1.93
C VAL A 214 -27.28 -12.57 2.69
N ASP A 215 -27.07 -13.72 2.04
CA ASP A 215 -27.07 -14.98 2.77
C ASP A 215 -25.93 -14.99 3.80
N PRO A 216 -26.15 -15.48 5.04
CA PRO A 216 -25.08 -15.62 6.03
C PRO A 216 -23.83 -16.35 5.53
N SER A 217 -23.97 -17.29 4.58
CA SER A 217 -22.84 -18.01 3.99
C SER A 217 -21.96 -17.15 3.08
N ALA A 218 -22.45 -16.01 2.62
CA ALA A 218 -21.69 -15.07 1.80
C ALA A 218 -20.82 -14.13 2.63
N VAL A 219 -21.08 -14.02 3.94
CA VAL A 219 -20.30 -13.18 4.85
C VAL A 219 -18.92 -13.83 5.09
N PRO A 220 -17.81 -13.10 4.96
CA PRO A 220 -16.48 -13.62 5.26
C PRO A 220 -16.44 -14.23 6.66
N ALA A 221 -15.85 -15.41 6.81
CA ALA A 221 -15.86 -16.18 8.05
C ALA A 221 -15.34 -15.38 9.26
N LYS A 222 -14.30 -14.54 9.04
CA LYS A 222 -13.76 -13.63 10.07
C LYS A 222 -14.77 -12.60 10.56
N LEU A 223 -15.60 -12.07 9.67
CA LEU A 223 -16.65 -11.12 10.02
C LEU A 223 -17.84 -11.81 10.68
N ALA A 224 -18.22 -12.99 10.19
CA ALA A 224 -19.28 -13.81 10.79
C ALA A 224 -18.96 -14.22 12.24
N ALA A 225 -17.68 -14.38 12.56
CA ALA A 225 -17.20 -14.70 13.90
C ALA A 225 -17.12 -13.51 14.88
N LEU A 226 -17.34 -12.27 14.41
CA LEU A 226 -17.23 -11.08 15.27
C LEU A 226 -18.31 -11.09 16.36
N PRO A 227 -17.95 -10.85 17.63
CA PRO A 227 -18.90 -10.92 18.73
C PRO A 227 -19.95 -9.81 18.69
N GLY A 228 -21.06 -10.07 19.38
CA GLY A 228 -22.14 -9.12 19.61
C GLY A 228 -23.04 -8.89 18.39
N THR A 229 -23.96 -7.94 18.54
CA THR A 229 -24.96 -7.56 17.52
C THR A 229 -24.92 -6.07 17.21
N ALA A 230 -23.92 -5.36 17.75
CA ALA A 230 -23.77 -3.92 17.56
C ALA A 230 -23.63 -3.58 16.08
N ASP A 231 -24.26 -2.47 15.70
CA ASP A 231 -24.16 -1.91 14.37
C ASP A 231 -22.71 -1.56 14.04
N LEU A 232 -22.25 -1.99 12.88
CA LEU A 232 -20.91 -1.66 12.40
C LEU A 232 -20.86 -1.68 10.88
N VAL A 233 -19.93 -0.93 10.31
CA VAL A 233 -19.50 -1.02 8.91
C VAL A 233 -18.00 -1.26 8.92
N THR A 234 -17.52 -2.21 8.15
CA THR A 234 -16.10 -2.57 8.09
C THR A 234 -15.75 -3.16 6.73
N GLU A 235 -14.45 -3.24 6.48
CA GLU A 235 -13.86 -3.75 5.25
C GLU A 235 -13.48 -5.24 5.34
N SER A 236 -13.57 -5.94 4.21
CA SER A 236 -12.83 -7.17 3.93
C SER A 236 -11.85 -6.94 2.78
N HIS A 237 -10.76 -7.72 2.75
CA HIS A 237 -9.54 -7.41 2.00
C HIS A 237 -9.20 -8.49 0.97
N GLU A 238 -10.20 -9.06 0.31
CA GLU A 238 -10.05 -10.21 -0.60
C GLU A 238 -9.03 -9.95 -1.71
N ALA A 239 -8.96 -8.72 -2.25
CA ALA A 239 -8.01 -8.34 -3.28
C ALA A 239 -6.56 -8.38 -2.76
N ALA A 240 -6.30 -7.78 -1.58
CA ALA A 240 -5.00 -7.81 -0.93
C ALA A 240 -4.58 -9.25 -0.57
N GLU A 241 -5.48 -10.05 -0.01
CA GLU A 241 -5.23 -11.47 0.27
C GLU A 241 -4.94 -12.26 -1.02
N GLY A 242 -5.65 -11.96 -2.11
CA GLY A 242 -5.41 -12.55 -3.43
C GLY A 242 -4.05 -12.17 -4.03
N PHE A 243 -3.62 -10.94 -3.82
CA PHE A 243 -2.29 -10.47 -4.18
C PHE A 243 -1.20 -11.24 -3.41
N ILE A 244 -1.35 -11.38 -2.09
CA ILE A 244 -0.39 -12.14 -1.26
C ILE A 244 -0.31 -13.60 -1.72
N ARG A 245 -1.44 -14.25 -1.99
CA ARG A 245 -1.45 -15.62 -2.52
C ARG A 245 -0.73 -15.72 -3.86
N SER A 246 -0.91 -14.74 -4.74
CA SER A 246 -0.22 -14.70 -6.03
C SER A 246 1.30 -14.50 -5.87
N ALA A 247 1.72 -13.58 -5.00
CA ALA A 247 3.13 -13.37 -4.67
C ALA A 247 3.76 -14.63 -4.07
N GLY A 248 3.06 -15.29 -3.14
CA GLY A 248 3.52 -16.52 -2.50
C GLY A 248 3.59 -17.73 -3.43
N ALA A 249 2.69 -17.81 -4.41
CA ALA A 249 2.73 -18.82 -5.45
C ALA A 249 3.92 -18.62 -6.41
N ALA A 250 4.27 -17.37 -6.73
CA ALA A 250 5.39 -17.05 -7.61
C ALA A 250 6.76 -17.16 -6.90
N LEU A 251 6.84 -16.80 -5.62
CA LEU A 251 8.07 -16.85 -4.84
C LEU A 251 8.50 -18.30 -4.60
N GLU A 252 9.63 -18.71 -5.16
CA GLU A 252 10.26 -20.00 -4.90
C GLU A 252 11.21 -19.92 -3.70
N ARG A 253 11.98 -18.83 -3.65
CA ARG A 253 12.98 -18.59 -2.61
C ARG A 253 13.21 -17.11 -2.38
N GLY A 254 13.13 -16.66 -1.13
CA GLY A 254 13.47 -15.31 -0.73
C GLY A 254 12.44 -14.69 0.22
N LEU A 255 12.21 -13.38 0.05
CA LEU A 255 11.44 -12.56 0.98
C LEU A 255 10.38 -11.74 0.23
N LEU A 256 9.20 -11.60 0.83
CA LEU A 256 8.20 -10.57 0.52
C LEU A 256 8.13 -9.62 1.73
N LEU A 257 8.59 -8.38 1.54
CA LEU A 257 8.61 -7.32 2.54
C LEU A 257 7.56 -6.26 2.20
N LEU A 258 6.60 -6.06 3.10
CA LEU A 258 5.50 -5.13 2.88
C LEU A 258 5.44 -4.12 4.03
N ILE A 259 5.31 -2.84 3.67
CA ILE A 259 5.15 -1.73 4.62
C ILE A 259 3.85 -1.01 4.29
N ASP A 260 2.96 -0.94 5.28
CA ASP A 260 1.64 -0.34 5.10
C ASP A 260 1.01 0.04 6.45
N TYR A 261 -0.07 0.81 6.45
CA TYR A 261 -0.77 1.23 7.66
C TYR A 261 -1.97 0.34 7.97
N GLY A 262 -2.04 -0.11 9.22
CA GLY A 262 -3.10 -1.01 9.65
C GLY A 262 -2.80 -1.77 10.93
N PHE A 263 -3.56 -2.84 11.13
CA PHE A 263 -3.70 -3.49 12.43
C PHE A 263 -3.82 -5.02 12.32
N PRO A 264 -3.48 -5.78 13.37
CA PRO A 264 -3.96 -7.14 13.52
C PRO A 264 -5.50 -7.19 13.62
N ALA A 265 -6.12 -8.32 13.27
CA ALA A 265 -7.58 -8.46 13.20
C ALA A 265 -8.30 -8.05 14.51
N ALA A 266 -7.71 -8.35 15.68
CA ALA A 266 -8.30 -7.99 16.98
C ALA A 266 -8.44 -6.48 17.20
N GLU A 267 -7.54 -5.68 16.62
CA GLU A 267 -7.57 -4.22 16.68
C GLU A 267 -8.29 -3.61 15.47
N TYR A 268 -8.18 -4.25 14.30
CA TYR A 268 -8.91 -3.87 13.10
C TYR A 268 -10.42 -3.93 13.36
N TYR A 269 -10.92 -5.09 13.77
CA TYR A 269 -12.34 -5.34 13.99
C TYR A 269 -12.80 -5.03 15.42
N HIS A 270 -12.05 -4.19 16.14
CA HIS A 270 -12.40 -3.81 17.51
C HIS A 270 -13.74 -3.07 17.55
N ALA A 271 -14.57 -3.32 18.56
CA ALA A 271 -15.94 -2.79 18.64
C ALA A 271 -16.04 -1.25 18.62
N GLN A 272 -14.99 -0.54 19.03
CA GLN A 272 -14.94 0.92 18.95
C GLN A 272 -14.70 1.45 17.52
N ARG A 273 -14.24 0.60 16.61
CA ARG A 273 -14.04 0.91 15.18
C ARG A 273 -15.30 0.57 14.37
N ALA A 274 -16.44 1.10 14.81
CA ALA A 274 -17.74 0.76 14.22
C ALA A 274 -17.97 1.32 12.80
N ASN A 275 -17.08 2.19 12.30
CA ASN A 275 -17.17 2.78 10.96
C ASN A 275 -16.01 2.37 10.05
N GLY A 276 -15.28 1.31 10.39
CA GLY A 276 -14.18 0.79 9.58
C GLY A 276 -12.98 1.75 9.53
N THR A 277 -12.28 1.71 8.41
CA THR A 277 -11.06 2.50 8.16
C THR A 277 -11.02 3.19 6.81
N LEU A 278 -12.04 3.01 5.96
CA LEU A 278 -12.13 3.65 4.65
C LEU A 278 -11.89 5.17 4.76
N MET A 279 -10.95 5.67 3.97
CA MET A 279 -10.58 7.07 3.92
C MET A 279 -10.29 7.49 2.48
N CYS A 280 -10.62 8.74 2.16
CA CYS A 280 -10.31 9.35 0.88
C CYS A 280 -9.31 10.48 1.09
N HIS A 281 -8.35 10.60 0.17
CA HIS A 281 -7.35 11.66 0.21
C HIS A 281 -7.41 12.48 -1.07
N TYR A 282 -7.63 13.79 -0.91
CA TYR A 282 -7.68 14.73 -2.01
C TYR A 282 -6.99 16.04 -1.63
N ARG A 283 -5.89 16.36 -2.33
CA ARG A 283 -5.06 17.55 -2.16
C ARG A 283 -4.75 17.85 -0.69
N GLN A 284 -4.20 16.86 0.02
CA GLN A 284 -3.83 16.92 1.45
C GLN A 284 -5.02 16.99 2.42
N HIS A 285 -6.24 16.74 1.95
CA HIS A 285 -7.43 16.66 2.80
C HIS A 285 -7.90 15.21 2.88
N ALA A 286 -8.00 14.70 4.11
CA ALA A 286 -8.64 13.43 4.40
C ALA A 286 -10.15 13.63 4.62
N HIS A 287 -10.98 12.79 4.01
CA HIS A 287 -12.45 12.79 4.19
C HIS A 287 -13.05 11.39 3.91
N ASP A 288 -14.33 11.22 4.21
CA ASP A 288 -15.04 9.93 4.23
C ASP A 288 -15.99 9.71 3.03
N ASP A 289 -15.88 10.54 1.99
CA ASP A 289 -16.77 10.49 0.82
C ASP A 289 -16.04 9.95 -0.43
N PRO A 290 -16.16 8.65 -0.73
CA PRO A 290 -15.51 8.05 -1.90
C PRO A 290 -16.17 8.44 -3.21
N PHE A 291 -17.33 9.10 -3.20
CA PHE A 291 -18.08 9.51 -4.40
C PHE A 291 -17.71 10.92 -4.87
N TRP A 292 -16.93 11.66 -4.07
CA TRP A 292 -16.43 12.97 -4.44
C TRP A 292 -15.42 12.85 -5.59
N LEU A 293 -15.77 13.40 -6.75
CA LEU A 293 -14.91 13.46 -7.95
C LEU A 293 -14.17 12.13 -8.25
N PRO A 294 -14.89 11.05 -8.62
CA PRO A 294 -14.28 9.75 -8.90
C PRO A 294 -13.11 9.88 -9.87
N GLY A 295 -11.99 9.22 -9.56
CA GLY A 295 -10.76 9.23 -10.35
C GLY A 295 -9.81 10.40 -10.08
N LEU A 296 -10.21 11.38 -9.25
CA LEU A 296 -9.35 12.51 -8.87
C LEU A 296 -8.91 12.50 -7.41
N GLN A 297 -9.34 11.52 -6.64
CA GLN A 297 -8.94 11.32 -5.26
C GLN A 297 -8.52 9.88 -5.06
N ASP A 298 -7.67 9.67 -4.06
CA ASP A 298 -7.35 8.34 -3.60
C ASP A 298 -8.43 7.81 -2.66
N ILE A 299 -8.59 6.49 -2.62
CA ILE A 299 -9.51 5.77 -1.74
C ILE A 299 -8.70 4.63 -1.16
N THR A 300 -8.62 4.57 0.17
CA THR A 300 -7.81 3.56 0.85
C THR A 300 -8.55 2.97 2.04
N ALA A 301 -8.15 1.77 2.42
CA ALA A 301 -8.53 1.16 3.69
C ALA A 301 -7.25 0.73 4.40
N HIS A 302 -7.26 0.74 5.74
CA HIS A 302 -6.13 0.19 6.47
C HIS A 302 -6.02 -1.32 6.18
N VAL A 303 -4.83 -1.87 6.42
CA VAL A 303 -4.55 -3.28 6.21
C VAL A 303 -4.92 -4.13 7.43
N ASP A 304 -5.64 -5.23 7.20
CA ASP A 304 -5.80 -6.36 8.14
C ASP A 304 -4.58 -7.29 8.05
N PHE A 305 -3.56 -7.05 8.87
CA PHE A 305 -2.29 -7.81 8.82
C PHE A 305 -2.46 -9.27 9.24
N SER A 306 -3.49 -9.62 10.02
CA SER A 306 -3.80 -11.02 10.33
C SER A 306 -4.26 -11.75 9.06
N GLY A 307 -5.14 -11.11 8.26
CA GLY A 307 -5.55 -11.63 6.96
C GLY A 307 -4.39 -11.77 5.97
N ILE A 308 -3.47 -10.80 5.93
CA ILE A 308 -2.26 -10.85 5.10
C ILE A 308 -1.35 -12.00 5.50
N ALA A 309 -1.09 -12.19 6.79
CA ALA A 309 -0.26 -13.31 7.28
C ALA A 309 -0.90 -14.66 6.96
N GLN A 310 -2.21 -14.79 7.18
CA GLN A 310 -2.95 -16.01 6.87
C GLN A 310 -2.90 -16.32 5.36
N ALA A 311 -3.14 -15.34 4.50
CA ALA A 311 -3.05 -15.50 3.04
C ALA A 311 -1.65 -15.93 2.60
N GLY A 312 -0.60 -15.42 3.26
CA GLY A 312 0.78 -15.87 3.04
C GLY A 312 0.97 -17.34 3.40
N GLN A 313 0.53 -17.76 4.58
CA GLN A 313 0.61 -19.14 5.05
C GLN A 313 -0.15 -20.11 4.13
N GLU A 314 -1.34 -19.73 3.66
CA GLU A 314 -2.12 -20.48 2.67
C GLU A 314 -1.36 -20.71 1.35
N ALA A 315 -0.48 -19.77 0.97
CA ALA A 315 0.39 -19.87 -0.20
C ALA A 315 1.76 -20.53 0.07
N GLY A 316 1.93 -21.09 1.28
CA GLY A 316 3.17 -21.75 1.71
C GLY A 316 4.30 -20.78 2.02
N LEU A 317 4.00 -19.53 2.37
CA LEU A 317 4.96 -18.59 2.94
C LEU A 317 5.01 -18.74 4.46
N GLU A 318 6.19 -18.53 5.02
CA GLU A 318 6.41 -18.47 6.46
C GLU A 318 6.33 -17.01 6.93
N LEU A 319 5.65 -16.76 8.04
CA LEU A 319 5.71 -15.45 8.70
C LEU A 319 7.06 -15.34 9.41
N LEU A 320 7.92 -14.46 8.91
CA LEU A 320 9.26 -14.27 9.46
C LEU A 320 9.31 -13.14 10.49
N GLY A 321 8.41 -12.16 10.36
CA GLY A 321 8.31 -11.06 11.30
C GLY A 321 7.18 -10.10 11.00
N TYR A 322 6.72 -9.41 12.04
CA TYR A 322 5.72 -8.36 11.98
C TYR A 322 5.97 -7.35 13.10
N THR A 323 6.14 -6.07 12.78
CA THR A 323 6.34 -5.04 13.80
C THR A 323 5.86 -3.67 13.30
N SER A 324 5.95 -2.64 14.14
CA SER A 324 5.66 -1.27 13.70
C SER A 324 6.78 -0.70 12.85
N GLN A 325 6.48 0.25 11.97
CA GLN A 325 7.47 0.90 11.11
C GLN A 325 8.62 1.49 11.93
N ALA A 326 8.32 2.13 13.07
CA ALA A 326 9.36 2.70 13.93
C ALA A 326 10.35 1.64 14.40
N ARG A 327 9.86 0.47 14.83
CA ARG A 327 10.70 -0.63 15.30
C ARG A 327 11.49 -1.25 14.16
N PHE A 328 10.84 -1.47 13.03
CA PHE A 328 11.51 -1.94 11.83
C PHE A 328 12.68 -1.04 11.43
N LEU A 329 12.43 0.28 11.30
CA LEU A 329 13.45 1.23 10.86
C LEU A 329 14.59 1.38 11.88
N LEU A 330 14.27 1.41 13.18
CA LEU A 330 15.28 1.48 14.23
C LEU A 330 16.17 0.23 14.22
N SER A 331 15.59 -0.96 14.19
CA SER A 331 16.36 -2.21 14.21
C SER A 331 17.09 -2.49 12.89
N ALA A 332 16.61 -1.94 11.78
CA ALA A 332 17.30 -1.98 10.49
C ALA A 332 18.35 -0.87 10.29
N GLY A 333 18.58 0.00 11.29
CA GLY A 333 19.74 0.89 11.33
C GLY A 333 19.52 2.34 10.88
N VAL A 334 18.27 2.86 10.91
CA VAL A 334 18.01 4.25 10.50
C VAL A 334 18.77 5.27 11.34
N GLY A 335 19.03 4.97 12.61
CA GLY A 335 19.77 5.85 13.52
C GLY A 335 21.23 5.95 13.11
N GLU A 336 21.87 4.83 12.82
CA GLU A 336 23.23 4.71 12.32
C GLU A 336 23.38 5.45 10.99
N LEU A 337 22.40 5.29 10.10
CA LEU A 337 22.36 6.02 8.84
C LEU A 337 22.25 7.53 9.06
N LEU A 338 21.41 8.00 9.98
CA LEU A 338 21.29 9.43 10.29
C LEU A 338 22.61 9.99 10.84
N MET A 339 23.35 9.21 11.63
CA MET A 339 24.67 9.59 12.16
C MET A 339 25.79 9.60 11.11
N THR A 340 25.52 9.22 9.85
CA THR A 340 26.46 9.44 8.74
C THR A 340 26.54 10.91 8.32
N LEU A 341 25.54 11.72 8.70
CA LEU A 341 25.59 13.19 8.56
C LEU A 341 26.33 13.81 9.75
N ASP A 342 27.07 14.88 9.48
CA ASP A 342 27.73 15.67 10.53
C ASP A 342 26.69 16.47 11.35
N PRO A 343 26.49 16.17 12.65
CA PRO A 343 25.52 16.90 13.47
C PRO A 343 25.89 18.37 13.68
N SER A 344 27.14 18.75 13.41
CA SER A 344 27.60 20.13 13.45
C SER A 344 27.23 20.95 12.21
N ASP A 345 26.72 20.29 11.15
CA ASP A 345 26.08 20.94 10.01
C ASP A 345 24.53 20.90 10.16
N PRO A 346 23.93 21.91 10.83
CA PRO A 346 22.50 21.93 11.07
C PRO A 346 21.66 22.03 9.78
N MET A 347 22.24 22.52 8.67
CA MET A 347 21.52 22.69 7.41
C MET A 347 21.20 21.34 6.75
N GLN A 348 22.06 20.34 6.96
CA GLN A 348 21.84 18.98 6.48
C GLN A 348 21.19 18.10 7.56
N PHE A 349 21.66 18.20 8.80
CA PHE A 349 21.24 17.31 9.88
C PHE A 349 19.80 17.55 10.34
N LEU A 350 19.37 18.81 10.54
CA LEU A 350 18.04 19.09 11.11
C LEU A 350 16.88 18.65 10.20
N PRO A 351 16.90 18.90 8.86
CA PRO A 351 15.86 18.39 7.98
C PRO A 351 15.79 16.86 7.98
N ALA A 352 16.94 16.19 7.94
CA ALA A 352 17.03 14.73 8.00
C ALA A 352 16.49 14.17 9.30
N ALA A 353 16.90 14.74 10.45
CA ALA A 353 16.44 14.32 11.77
C ALA A 353 14.93 14.53 11.93
N ASN A 354 14.38 15.63 11.44
CA ASN A 354 12.93 15.88 11.47
C ASN A 354 12.17 14.87 10.60
N ALA A 355 12.68 14.53 9.41
CA ALA A 355 12.04 13.53 8.56
C ALA A 355 12.09 12.14 9.19
N VAL A 356 13.22 11.74 9.77
CA VAL A 356 13.34 10.48 10.54
C VAL A 356 12.41 10.49 11.76
N GLN A 357 12.28 11.61 12.47
CA GLN A 357 11.34 11.72 13.58
C GLN A 357 9.89 11.48 13.14
N LYS A 358 9.46 11.99 11.98
CA LYS A 358 8.13 11.69 11.43
C LYS A 358 7.93 10.21 11.11
N LEU A 359 8.97 9.55 10.58
CA LEU A 359 8.92 8.11 10.29
C LEU A 359 8.82 7.24 11.56
N LEU A 360 9.36 7.72 12.69
CA LEU A 360 9.49 6.96 13.94
C LEU A 360 8.44 7.31 15.01
N SER A 361 7.89 8.51 14.98
CA SER A 361 6.97 9.00 16.00
C SER A 361 5.64 8.26 15.98
N GLU A 362 5.18 7.80 17.15
CA GLU A 362 3.85 7.18 17.31
C GLU A 362 2.71 8.14 16.93
N ALA A 363 2.91 9.45 17.09
CA ALA A 363 1.94 10.48 16.71
C ALA A 363 1.90 10.75 15.19
N GLU A 364 2.82 10.16 14.43
CA GLU A 364 2.95 10.32 12.98
C GLU A 364 2.85 8.92 12.34
N MET A 365 3.90 8.44 11.66
CA MET A 365 3.86 7.18 10.92
C MET A 365 4.32 5.97 11.75
N GLY A 366 5.06 6.20 12.84
CA GLY A 366 5.89 5.17 13.47
C GLY A 366 5.14 3.99 14.06
N GLU A 367 3.94 4.21 14.59
CA GLU A 367 3.10 3.14 15.16
C GLU A 367 1.98 2.71 14.22
N LEU A 368 1.38 3.64 13.48
CA LEU A 368 0.28 3.32 12.56
C LEU A 368 0.75 2.41 11.41
N PHE A 369 1.90 2.73 10.81
CA PHE A 369 2.53 1.90 9.81
C PHE A 369 3.17 0.67 10.45
N LYS A 370 3.11 -0.45 9.73
CA LYS A 370 3.66 -1.74 10.12
C LYS A 370 4.53 -2.27 8.99
N ALA A 371 5.52 -3.07 9.35
CA ALA A 371 6.28 -3.89 8.43
C ALA A 371 5.92 -5.36 8.67
N ILE A 372 5.70 -6.11 7.59
CA ILE A 372 5.52 -7.57 7.63
C ILE A 372 6.48 -8.24 6.64
N ALA A 373 7.11 -9.32 7.08
CA ALA A 373 8.03 -10.14 6.30
C ALA A 373 7.49 -11.55 6.16
N LEU A 374 7.27 -11.99 4.91
CA LEU A 374 6.86 -13.35 4.56
C LEU A 374 7.96 -14.01 3.72
N GLY A 375 8.35 -15.24 4.06
CA GLY A 375 9.51 -15.91 3.48
C GLY A 375 9.21 -17.24 2.83
N LYS A 376 10.10 -17.68 1.95
CA LYS A 376 10.12 -19.05 1.42
C LYS A 376 11.53 -19.50 1.13
N GLY A 377 11.90 -20.73 1.49
CA GLY A 377 13.20 -21.32 1.12
C GLY A 377 14.44 -20.54 1.59
N ILE A 378 14.30 -19.69 2.61
CA ILE A 378 15.42 -18.96 3.24
C ILE A 378 15.75 -19.59 4.59
N ASP A 379 17.01 -19.46 5.00
CA ASP A 379 17.48 -20.00 6.27
C ASP A 379 16.80 -19.27 7.42
N ALA A 380 16.22 -20.00 8.38
CA ALA A 380 15.63 -19.42 9.59
C ALA A 380 16.67 -18.67 10.45
N ALA A 381 17.97 -18.96 10.28
CA ALA A 381 19.06 -18.25 10.92
C ALA A 381 19.45 -16.94 10.20
N LEU A 382 18.85 -16.62 9.05
CA LEU A 382 19.13 -15.40 8.31
C LEU A 382 18.74 -14.19 9.18
N PRO A 383 19.67 -13.25 9.43
CA PRO A 383 19.36 -12.11 10.28
C PRO A 383 18.36 -11.22 9.54
N LEU A 384 17.14 -11.14 10.04
CA LEU A 384 16.17 -10.13 9.64
C LEU A 384 16.23 -9.00 10.68
N ALA A 385 17.23 -8.12 10.56
CA ALA A 385 17.53 -7.14 11.60
C ALA A 385 16.32 -6.24 11.91
N GLY A 386 15.53 -5.86 10.90
CA GLY A 386 14.30 -5.08 11.09
C GLY A 386 13.23 -5.77 11.95
N PHE A 387 13.36 -7.07 12.22
CA PHE A 387 12.44 -7.85 13.03
C PHE A 387 13.11 -8.49 14.25
N ALA A 388 14.39 -8.18 14.51
CA ALA A 388 15.14 -8.77 15.61
C ALA A 388 14.64 -8.29 16.99
N ASP A 389 14.15 -7.04 17.07
CA ASP A 389 13.61 -6.47 18.29
C ASP A 389 12.13 -6.13 18.15
N ALA A 390 11.39 -6.32 19.26
CA ALA A 390 9.99 -5.96 19.36
C ALA A 390 9.11 -6.52 18.23
N ASP A 391 9.41 -7.74 17.78
CA ASP A 391 8.51 -8.52 16.93
C ASP A 391 7.17 -8.72 17.62
N ARG A 392 6.10 -8.61 16.84
CA ARG A 392 4.70 -8.67 17.26
C ARG A 392 3.94 -9.74 16.49
N SER A 393 4.62 -10.70 15.86
CA SER A 393 4.00 -11.78 15.08
C SER A 393 2.96 -12.56 15.88
N ASN A 394 3.17 -12.70 17.20
CA ASN A 394 2.21 -13.30 18.13
C ASN A 394 0.88 -12.56 18.27
N ARG A 395 0.75 -11.33 17.74
CA ARG A 395 -0.49 -10.57 17.73
C ARG A 395 -1.35 -10.85 16.49
N LEU A 396 -0.81 -11.53 15.49
CA LEU A 396 -1.50 -11.77 14.22
C LEU A 396 -2.44 -12.98 14.24
N GLY A 397 -2.33 -13.88 15.22
CA GLY A 397 -3.19 -15.05 15.39
C GLY A 397 -2.77 -15.93 16.54
#